data_AF-A0A371D1Q6-F1
#
_entry.id   AF-A0A371D1Q6-F1
#
_cell.length_a   1.000
_cell.length_b   1.000
_cell.length_c   1.000
_cell.angle_alpha   90.00
_cell.angle_beta   90.00
_cell.angle_gamma   90.00
#
_symmetry.space_group_name_H-M   'P 1'
#
loop_
_entity.id
_entity.type
_entity.pdbx_description
1 polymer ?
#
loop_
_entity_poly.entity_id
_entity_poly.type
_entity_poly.pdbx_seq_one_letter_code
_entity_poly.pdbx_strand_id
1 'polypeptide(L)'
;MAFSDLSSIGKKKLGVHVLLIVLDIFALAFAARVNIFQEYYFMADLFPLGLAVVTLIILFFTLVLDLSFQNIPTARPAIEVGLLYVLTIFWLAFNAFSTARWRHVPMNCNSIPAEYDDMRGWCHDVQALKSFVWIEFVALFLTASWILHYAIKEHKLGRNYIWTGPLSRYVSRDVARNDFARQTFTDYFAPRGHSAFEKF
;
A
#
# COMPACT_ATOMS: atom_id res chain seq x y z
N MET A 1 2.96 -1.15 21.19
CA MET A 1 3.88 -2.18 20.64
C MET A 1 5.04 -1.45 19.99
N ALA A 2 6.29 -1.81 20.29
CA ALA A 2 7.44 -1.03 19.82
C ALA A 2 7.76 -1.36 18.36
N PHE A 3 7.89 -0.34 17.50
CA PHE A 3 8.29 -0.48 16.10
C PHE A 3 9.70 -1.10 15.92
N SER A 4 10.45 -1.27 17.02
CA SER A 4 11.75 -1.93 17.08
C SER A 4 11.70 -3.40 16.64
N ASP A 5 10.56 -4.07 16.84
CA ASP A 5 10.45 -5.52 16.64
C ASP A 5 10.08 -5.91 15.19
N LEU A 6 9.89 -4.92 14.32
CA LEU A 6 9.54 -5.15 12.92
C LEU A 6 10.77 -5.58 12.11
N SER A 7 10.60 -6.66 11.33
CA SER A 7 11.65 -7.10 10.41
C SER A 7 11.86 -6.06 9.29
N SER A 8 13.03 -6.06 8.65
CA SER A 8 13.31 -5.15 7.52
C SER A 8 12.27 -5.29 6.39
N ILE A 9 11.80 -6.51 6.13
CA ILE A 9 10.74 -6.80 5.17
C ILE A 9 9.39 -6.27 5.68
N GLY A 10 9.09 -6.46 6.97
CA GLY A 10 7.89 -5.92 7.59
C GLY A 10 7.80 -4.40 7.51
N LYS A 11 8.92 -3.70 7.71
CA LYS A 11 9.00 -2.23 7.55
C LYS A 11 8.71 -1.81 6.11
N LYS A 12 9.23 -2.53 5.12
CA LYS A 12 8.92 -2.28 3.69
C LYS A 12 7.45 -2.51 3.38
N LYS A 13 6.88 -3.64 3.84
CA LYS A 13 5.47 -3.97 3.68
C LYS A 13 4.57 -2.86 4.27
N LEU A 14 4.87 -2.43 5.48
CA LEU A 14 4.13 -1.37 6.16
C LEU A 14 4.24 -0.03 5.41
N GLY A 15 5.45 0.31 4.95
CA GLY A 15 5.65 1.50 4.12
C GLY A 15 4.81 1.48 2.85
N VAL A 16 4.72 0.33 2.17
CA VAL A 16 3.86 0.16 0.99
C VAL A 16 2.37 0.27 1.34
N HIS A 17 1.92 -0.29 2.47
CA HIS A 17 0.51 -0.14 2.92
C HIS A 17 0.15 1.31 3.22
N VAL A 18 1.05 2.04 3.89
CA VAL A 18 0.85 3.47 4.16
C VAL A 18 0.80 4.26 2.84
N LEU A 19 1.67 3.93 1.89
CA LEU A 19 1.65 4.56 0.56
C LEU A 19 0.32 4.30 -0.17
N LEU A 20 -0.18 3.06 -0.16
CA LEU A 20 -1.47 2.71 -0.75
C LEU A 20 -2.62 3.51 -0.11
N ILE A 21 -2.66 3.59 1.23
CA ILE A 21 -3.68 4.40 1.94
C ILE A 21 -3.61 5.87 1.51
N VAL A 22 -2.41 6.43 1.35
CA VAL A 22 -2.26 7.83 0.91
C VAL A 22 -2.77 8.02 -0.52
N LEU A 23 -2.42 7.12 -1.44
CA LEU A 23 -2.88 7.17 -2.83
C LEU A 23 -4.40 7.01 -2.93
N ASP A 24 -4.98 6.10 -2.15
CA ASP A 24 -6.41 5.87 -2.07
C ASP A 24 -7.17 7.06 -1.47
N ILE A 25 -6.60 7.77 -0.48
CA ILE A 25 -7.16 9.03 0.03
C ILE A 25 -7.19 10.10 -1.07
N PHE A 26 -6.16 10.21 -1.91
CA PHE A 26 -6.19 11.13 -3.05
C PHE A 26 -7.26 10.73 -4.06
N ALA A 27 -7.35 9.44 -4.41
CA ALA A 27 -8.39 8.93 -5.30
C ALA A 27 -9.80 9.22 -4.73
N LEU A 28 -10.01 9.00 -3.44
CA LEU A 28 -11.25 9.30 -2.71
C LEU A 28 -11.59 10.78 -2.76
N ALA A 29 -10.62 11.66 -2.50
CA ALA A 29 -10.82 13.11 -2.49
C ALA A 29 -11.23 13.64 -3.87
N PHE A 30 -10.55 13.21 -4.94
CA PHE A 30 -10.91 13.59 -6.30
C PHE A 30 -12.25 12.96 -6.72
N ALA A 31 -12.53 11.72 -6.35
CA ALA A 31 -13.82 11.08 -6.62
C ALA A 31 -14.96 11.83 -5.95
N ALA A 32 -14.80 12.26 -4.69
CA ALA A 32 -15.80 13.06 -3.98
C ALA A 32 -16.03 14.41 -4.69
N ARG A 33 -14.97 15.12 -5.08
CA ARG A 33 -15.09 16.41 -5.80
C ARG A 33 -15.84 16.29 -7.13
N VAL A 34 -15.48 15.29 -7.93
CA VAL A 34 -16.15 15.03 -9.22
C VAL A 34 -17.64 14.72 -9.03
N ASN A 35 -17.99 13.93 -8.01
CA ASN A 35 -19.38 13.55 -7.74
C ASN A 35 -20.22 14.69 -7.15
N ILE A 36 -19.63 15.58 -6.33
CA ILE A 36 -20.32 16.77 -5.82
C ILE A 36 -20.80 17.66 -6.96
N PHE A 37 -19.95 17.89 -7.97
CA PHE A 37 -20.31 18.71 -9.15
C PHE A 37 -21.48 18.11 -9.95
N GLN A 38 -21.63 16.79 -9.93
CA GLN A 38 -22.66 16.07 -10.68
C GLN A 38 -23.90 15.73 -9.82
N GLU A 39 -23.97 16.26 -8.59
CA GLU A 39 -25.02 16.00 -7.61
C GLU A 39 -25.30 14.48 -7.40
N TYR A 40 -24.27 13.65 -7.54
CA TYR A 40 -24.37 12.18 -7.46
C TYR A 40 -25.38 11.54 -8.42
N TYR A 41 -25.76 12.22 -9.50
CA TYR A 41 -26.82 11.77 -10.41
C TYR A 41 -26.45 10.50 -11.17
N PHE A 42 -25.17 10.33 -11.52
CA PHE A 42 -24.69 9.22 -12.33
C PHE A 42 -24.05 8.13 -11.46
N MET A 43 -24.75 7.00 -11.31
CA MET A 43 -24.24 5.80 -10.61
C MET A 43 -22.87 5.33 -11.11
N ALA A 44 -22.55 5.59 -12.38
CA ALA A 44 -21.27 5.25 -12.98
C ALA A 44 -20.05 5.99 -12.37
N ASP A 45 -20.26 7.21 -11.86
CA ASP A 45 -19.20 8.00 -11.22
C ASP A 45 -19.06 7.73 -9.73
N LEU A 46 -20.04 7.03 -9.16
CA LEU A 46 -19.99 6.57 -7.77
C LEU A 46 -19.08 5.34 -7.62
N PHE A 47 -18.74 4.62 -8.70
CA PHE A 47 -17.88 3.42 -8.59
C PHE A 47 -16.47 3.74 -8.06
N PRO A 48 -15.71 4.72 -8.60
CA PRO A 48 -14.41 5.08 -8.02
C PRO A 48 -14.53 5.54 -6.56
N LEU A 49 -15.58 6.29 -6.22
CA LEU A 49 -15.82 6.75 -4.85
C LEU A 49 -16.07 5.58 -3.90
N GLY A 50 -17.00 4.68 -4.25
CA GLY A 50 -17.34 3.53 -3.44
C GLY A 50 -16.17 2.55 -3.31
N LEU A 51 -15.43 2.31 -4.40
CA LEU A 51 -14.23 1.48 -4.35
C LEU A 51 -13.14 2.06 -3.47
N ALA A 52 -12.90 3.37 -3.53
CA ALA A 52 -11.93 4.02 -2.67
C ALA A 52 -12.35 3.90 -1.19
N VAL A 53 -13.62 4.12 -0.85
CA VAL A 53 -14.10 3.93 0.54
C VAL A 53 -13.89 2.49 1.02
N VAL A 54 -14.26 1.49 0.21
CA VAL A 54 -14.09 0.06 0.57
C VAL A 54 -12.62 -0.31 0.68
N THR A 55 -11.79 0.17 -0.25
CA THR A 55 -10.33 -0.05 -0.25
C THR A 55 -9.70 0.56 0.99
N LEU A 56 -10.03 1.80 1.32
CA LEU A 56 -9.54 2.51 2.51
C LEU A 56 -9.87 1.74 3.78
N ILE A 57 -11.12 1.29 3.92
CA ILE A 57 -11.57 0.48 5.05
C ILE A 57 -10.73 -0.79 5.13
N ILE A 58 -10.64 -1.56 4.05
CA ILE A 58 -9.89 -2.83 4.04
C ILE A 58 -8.41 -2.59 4.38
N LEU A 59 -7.73 -1.64 3.73
CA LEU A 59 -6.33 -1.34 3.96
C LEU A 59 -6.07 -0.82 5.38
N PHE A 60 -6.95 0.04 5.90
CA PHE A 60 -6.83 0.56 7.26
C PHE A 60 -7.02 -0.56 8.29
N PHE A 61 -8.05 -1.41 8.12
CA PHE A 61 -8.27 -2.53 9.02
C PHE A 61 -7.13 -3.56 8.94
N THR A 62 -6.63 -3.91 7.76
CA THR A 62 -5.49 -4.84 7.65
C THR A 62 -4.24 -4.26 8.30
N LEU A 63 -3.96 -2.97 8.10
CA LEU A 63 -2.82 -2.28 8.74
C LEU A 63 -2.95 -2.27 10.28
N VAL A 64 -4.11 -1.85 10.80
CA VAL A 64 -4.35 -1.79 12.25
C VAL A 64 -4.29 -3.18 12.88
N LEU A 65 -4.87 -4.20 12.23
CA LEU A 65 -4.85 -5.57 12.75
C LEU A 65 -3.44 -6.17 12.74
N ASP A 66 -2.64 -5.94 11.70
CA ASP A 66 -1.24 -6.38 11.61
C ASP A 66 -0.36 -5.73 12.70
N LEU A 67 -0.64 -4.47 13.03
CA LEU A 67 0.05 -3.75 14.10
C LEU A 67 -0.43 -4.14 15.51
N SER A 68 -1.73 -4.39 15.68
CA SER A 68 -2.33 -4.62 17.00
C SER A 68 -2.13 -6.04 17.49
N PHE A 69 -2.18 -7.04 16.60
CA PHE A 69 -2.19 -8.45 16.98
C PHE A 69 -1.02 -9.22 16.36
N GLN A 70 -0.50 -10.18 17.12
CA GLN A 70 0.71 -10.91 16.71
C GLN A 70 0.44 -12.06 15.72
N ASN A 71 -0.76 -12.62 15.75
CA ASN A 71 -1.10 -13.82 14.97
C ASN A 71 -2.53 -13.74 14.46
N ILE A 72 -2.77 -12.80 13.54
CA ILE A 72 -4.05 -12.66 12.88
C ILE A 72 -4.03 -13.33 11.50
N PRO A 73 -5.09 -14.08 11.14
CA PRO A 73 -5.20 -14.70 9.83
C PRO A 73 -5.12 -13.69 8.67
N THR A 74 -5.69 -12.49 8.80
CA THR A 74 -5.69 -11.48 7.73
C THR A 74 -4.31 -10.94 7.40
N ALA A 75 -3.34 -11.03 8.33
CA ALA A 75 -1.95 -10.65 8.09
C ALA A 75 -1.12 -11.77 7.43
N ARG A 76 -1.72 -12.95 7.20
CA ARG A 76 -1.06 -14.04 6.49
C ARG A 76 -0.97 -13.71 5.00
N PRO A 77 0.17 -14.02 4.35
CA PRO A 77 0.41 -13.60 2.97
C PRO A 77 -0.64 -14.10 1.98
N ALA A 78 -1.16 -15.33 2.19
CA ALA A 78 -2.19 -15.90 1.31
C ALA A 78 -3.49 -15.08 1.31
N ILE A 79 -3.97 -14.66 2.49
CA ILE A 79 -5.21 -13.89 2.62
C ILE A 79 -4.98 -12.47 2.12
N GLU A 80 -3.88 -11.85 2.51
CA GLU A 80 -3.53 -10.49 2.10
C GLU A 80 -3.38 -10.38 0.56
N VAL A 81 -2.64 -11.30 -0.06
CA VAL A 81 -2.50 -11.37 -1.53
C VAL A 81 -3.86 -11.60 -2.20
N GLY A 82 -4.69 -12.50 -1.65
CA GLY A 82 -6.03 -12.74 -2.16
C GLY A 82 -6.90 -11.47 -2.13
N LEU A 83 -6.91 -10.75 -1.00
CA LEU A 83 -7.65 -9.50 -0.85
C LEU A 83 -7.15 -8.42 -1.82
N LEU A 84 -5.83 -8.23 -1.92
CA LEU A 84 -5.25 -7.23 -2.82
C LEU A 84 -5.52 -7.55 -4.31
N TYR A 85 -5.49 -8.82 -4.72
CA TYR A 85 -5.86 -9.19 -6.10
C TYR A 85 -7.34 -9.02 -6.39
N VAL A 86 -8.23 -9.34 -5.45
CA VAL A 86 -9.67 -9.06 -5.61
C VAL A 86 -9.92 -7.56 -5.76
N LEU A 87 -9.29 -6.74 -4.92
CA LEU A 87 -9.34 -5.28 -5.05
C LEU A 87 -8.79 -4.82 -6.41
N THR A 88 -7.66 -5.38 -6.85
CA THR A 88 -7.05 -5.07 -8.15
C THR A 88 -8.00 -5.37 -9.32
N ILE A 89 -8.69 -6.51 -9.30
CA ILE A 89 -9.66 -6.89 -10.34
C ILE A 89 -10.82 -5.90 -10.37
N PHE A 90 -11.36 -5.53 -9.20
CA PHE A 90 -12.44 -4.55 -9.13
C PHE A 90 -11.99 -3.17 -9.60
N TRP A 91 -10.85 -2.69 -9.13
CA TRP A 91 -10.26 -1.44 -9.60
C TRP A 91 -10.08 -1.45 -11.12
N LEU A 92 -9.53 -2.53 -11.71
CA LEU A 92 -9.40 -2.64 -13.16
C LEU A 92 -10.74 -2.56 -13.89
N ALA A 93 -11.73 -3.35 -13.47
CA ALA A 93 -13.02 -3.46 -14.15
C ALA A 93 -13.81 -2.15 -14.09
N PHE A 94 -13.93 -1.56 -12.91
CA PHE A 94 -14.70 -0.33 -12.72
C PHE A 94 -13.95 0.90 -13.26
N ASN A 95 -12.62 0.96 -13.17
CA ASN A 95 -11.86 2.04 -13.79
C ASN A 95 -11.94 2.01 -15.31
N ALA A 96 -11.88 0.84 -15.93
CA ALA A 96 -12.06 0.72 -17.37
C ALA A 96 -13.44 1.25 -17.81
N PHE A 97 -14.49 0.94 -17.03
CA PHE A 97 -15.84 1.46 -17.28
C PHE A 97 -15.94 2.98 -17.09
N SER A 98 -15.49 3.53 -15.96
CA SER A 98 -15.56 4.97 -15.68
C SER A 98 -14.71 5.79 -16.66
N THR A 99 -13.51 5.30 -17.02
CA THR A 99 -12.64 6.00 -17.98
C THR A 99 -13.14 5.94 -19.42
N ALA A 100 -13.81 4.87 -19.84
CA ALA A 100 -14.47 4.82 -21.15
C ALA A 100 -15.59 5.86 -21.27
N ARG A 101 -16.28 6.15 -20.15
CA ARG A 101 -17.32 7.18 -20.10
C ARG A 101 -16.74 8.59 -20.19
N TRP A 102 -15.61 8.84 -19.54
CA TRP A 102 -14.91 10.13 -19.59
C TRP A 102 -14.11 10.33 -20.89
N ARG A 103 -14.27 9.50 -21.92
CA ARG A 103 -13.51 9.59 -23.19
C ARG A 103 -13.66 10.93 -23.91
N HIS A 104 -14.79 11.61 -23.69
CA HIS A 104 -15.15 12.86 -24.35
C HIS A 104 -14.77 14.11 -23.54
N VAL A 105 -14.24 13.92 -22.33
CA VAL A 105 -13.73 15.04 -21.52
C VAL A 105 -12.42 15.53 -22.16
N PRO A 106 -12.31 16.82 -22.50
CA PRO A 106 -11.13 17.34 -23.16
C PRO A 106 -9.89 17.21 -22.26
N MET A 107 -8.75 16.84 -22.86
CA MET A 107 -7.47 16.77 -22.12
C MET A 107 -6.89 18.14 -21.78
N ASN A 108 -7.35 19.19 -22.46
CA ASN A 108 -6.92 20.57 -22.24
C ASN A 108 -8.04 21.36 -21.54
N CYS A 109 -8.13 21.28 -20.21
CA CYS A 109 -9.15 22.00 -19.46
C CYS A 109 -9.02 23.53 -19.57
N ASN A 110 -7.84 24.05 -19.94
CA ASN A 110 -7.62 25.49 -20.17
C ASN A 110 -8.32 26.01 -21.43
N SER A 111 -8.78 25.14 -22.34
CA SER A 111 -9.56 25.59 -23.50
C SER A 111 -11.01 25.95 -23.16
N ILE A 112 -11.47 25.64 -21.94
CA ILE A 112 -12.79 26.04 -21.45
C ILE A 112 -12.77 27.56 -21.20
N PRO A 113 -13.73 28.35 -21.72
CA PRO A 113 -13.77 29.79 -21.52
C PRO A 113 -13.73 30.18 -20.04
N ALA A 114 -13.16 31.36 -19.74
CA ALA A 114 -13.00 31.83 -18.37
C ALA A 114 -14.33 32.13 -17.66
N GLU A 115 -15.44 32.28 -18.41
CA GLU A 115 -16.77 32.43 -17.81
C GLU A 115 -17.25 31.15 -17.11
N TYR A 116 -16.64 29.98 -17.37
CA TYR A 116 -17.04 28.68 -16.82
C TYR A 116 -15.96 28.07 -15.91
N ASP A 117 -15.55 28.80 -14.87
CA ASP A 117 -14.46 28.38 -14.00
C ASP A 117 -14.76 27.07 -13.23
N ASP A 118 -16.03 26.86 -12.83
CA ASP A 118 -16.45 25.63 -12.16
C ASP A 118 -16.29 24.39 -13.07
N MET A 119 -16.61 24.51 -14.35
CA MET A 119 -16.43 23.42 -15.33
C MET A 119 -14.94 23.14 -15.59
N ARG A 120 -14.10 24.17 -15.56
CA ARG A 120 -12.65 24.03 -15.68
C ARG A 120 -12.08 23.29 -14.47
N GLY A 121 -12.48 23.67 -13.26
CA GLY A 121 -12.11 22.98 -12.03
C GLY A 121 -12.53 21.51 -12.05
N TRP A 122 -13.78 21.24 -12.42
CA TRP A 122 -14.29 19.87 -12.60
C TRP A 122 -13.47 19.06 -13.61
N CYS A 123 -13.12 19.65 -14.76
CA CYS A 123 -12.29 19.00 -15.76
C CYS A 123 -10.91 18.60 -15.21
N HIS A 124 -10.26 19.48 -14.46
CA HIS A 124 -8.98 19.17 -13.80
C HIS A 124 -9.12 18.05 -12.77
N ASP A 125 -10.17 18.09 -11.94
CA ASP A 125 -10.44 17.04 -10.94
C ASP A 125 -10.72 15.68 -11.60
N VAL A 126 -11.46 15.64 -12.72
CA VAL A 126 -11.68 14.41 -13.50
C VAL A 126 -10.38 13.86 -14.10
N GLN A 127 -9.51 14.75 -14.61
CA GLN A 127 -8.22 14.33 -15.18
C GLN A 127 -7.28 13.78 -14.09
N ALA A 128 -7.27 14.43 -12.92
CA ALA A 128 -6.53 13.95 -11.75
C ALA A 128 -7.08 12.59 -11.30
N LEU A 129 -8.40 12.47 -11.11
CA LEU A 129 -9.07 11.23 -10.73
C LEU A 129 -8.71 10.10 -11.71
N LYS A 130 -8.84 10.33 -13.02
CA LYS A 130 -8.47 9.37 -14.05
C LYS A 130 -7.04 8.85 -13.90
N SER A 131 -6.10 9.69 -13.49
CA SER A 131 -4.72 9.28 -13.28
C SER A 131 -4.55 8.48 -11.99
N PHE A 132 -5.11 8.97 -10.88
CA PHE A 132 -5.00 8.33 -9.57
C PHE A 132 -5.66 6.95 -9.53
N VAL A 133 -6.81 6.75 -10.19
CA VAL A 133 -7.45 5.43 -10.20
C VAL A 133 -6.59 4.36 -10.89
N TRP A 134 -5.85 4.72 -11.95
CA TRP A 134 -4.92 3.80 -12.62
C TRP A 134 -3.63 3.60 -11.81
N ILE A 135 -3.13 4.65 -11.16
CA ILE A 135 -1.99 4.54 -10.24
C ILE A 135 -2.32 3.60 -9.09
N GLU A 136 -3.50 3.72 -8.49
CA GLU A 136 -3.96 2.86 -7.39
C GLU A 136 -4.07 1.40 -7.84
N PHE A 137 -4.68 1.15 -9.00
CA PHE A 137 -4.73 -0.18 -9.62
C PHE A 137 -3.32 -0.79 -9.77
N VAL A 138 -2.38 -0.04 -10.35
CA VAL A 138 -1.01 -0.53 -10.55
C VAL A 138 -0.31 -0.76 -9.21
N ALA A 139 -0.48 0.15 -8.25
CA ALA A 139 0.15 0.04 -6.93
C ALA A 139 -0.35 -1.20 -6.16
N LEU A 140 -1.66 -1.45 -6.17
CA LEU A 140 -2.27 -2.66 -5.58
C LEU A 140 -1.76 -3.92 -6.26
N PHE A 141 -1.75 -3.96 -7.60
CA PHE A 141 -1.28 -5.11 -8.37
C PHE A 141 0.20 -5.43 -8.11
N LEU A 142 1.06 -4.41 -8.13
CA LEU A 142 2.49 -4.58 -7.87
C LEU A 142 2.75 -5.00 -6.43
N THR A 143 1.99 -4.47 -5.47
CA THR A 143 2.10 -4.88 -4.06
C THR A 143 1.70 -6.34 -3.87
N ALA A 144 0.55 -6.75 -4.43
CA ALA A 144 0.10 -8.15 -4.39
C ALA A 144 1.13 -9.09 -5.03
N SER A 145 1.64 -8.71 -6.21
CA SER A 145 2.63 -9.49 -6.97
C SER A 145 3.97 -9.58 -6.24
N TRP A 146 4.42 -8.49 -5.60
CA TRP A 146 5.65 -8.48 -4.81
C TRP A 146 5.55 -9.40 -3.58
N ILE A 147 4.44 -9.33 -2.83
CA ILE A 147 4.21 -10.20 -1.66
C ILE A 147 4.13 -11.65 -2.11
N LEU A 148 3.39 -11.96 -3.17
CA LEU A 148 3.27 -13.31 -3.71
C LEU A 148 4.63 -13.84 -4.17
N HIS A 149 5.37 -13.06 -4.95
CA HIS A 149 6.70 -13.44 -5.43
C HIS A 149 7.66 -13.72 -4.26
N TYR A 150 7.65 -12.85 -3.25
CA TYR A 150 8.45 -13.05 -2.05
C TYR A 150 8.05 -14.33 -1.30
N ALA A 151 6.77 -14.59 -1.10
CA ALA A 151 6.28 -15.79 -0.43
C ALA A 151 6.63 -17.08 -1.18
N ILE A 152 6.49 -17.08 -2.52
CA ILE A 152 6.90 -18.21 -3.37
C ILE A 152 8.41 -18.44 -3.29
N LYS A 153 9.22 -17.37 -3.32
CA LYS A 153 10.68 -17.47 -3.22
C LYS A 153 11.09 -18.13 -1.90
N GLU A 154 10.55 -17.70 -0.77
CA GLU A 154 10.84 -18.30 0.54
C GLU A 154 10.33 -19.74 0.63
N HIS A 155 9.16 -20.04 0.04
CA HIS A 155 8.63 -21.40 -0.01
C HIS A 155 9.55 -22.35 -0.79
N LYS A 156 10.09 -21.91 -1.94
CA LYS A 156 11.08 -22.68 -2.72
C LYS A 156 12.38 -22.94 -1.98
N LEU A 157 12.73 -22.11 -0.99
CA LEU A 157 13.87 -22.33 -0.09
C LEU A 157 13.53 -23.30 1.08
N GLY A 158 12.37 -23.97 1.06
CA GLY A 158 11.92 -24.91 2.09
C GLY A 158 11.29 -24.26 3.32
N ARG A 159 11.00 -22.96 3.28
CA ARG A 159 10.50 -22.19 4.44
C ARG A 159 8.98 -22.12 4.44
N ASN A 160 8.34 -23.26 4.70
CA ASN A 160 6.88 -23.39 4.65
C ASN A 160 6.14 -22.53 5.68
N TYR A 161 6.81 -22.08 6.74
CA TYR A 161 6.23 -21.21 7.78
C TYR A 161 5.89 -19.78 7.29
N ILE A 162 6.34 -19.39 6.08
CA ILE A 162 5.97 -18.10 5.48
C ILE A 162 4.46 -17.94 5.30
N TRP A 163 3.74 -19.04 5.07
CA TRP A 163 2.29 -19.02 4.83
C TRP A 163 1.46 -18.99 6.11
N THR A 164 2.04 -19.39 7.24
CA THR A 164 1.33 -19.52 8.52
C THR A 164 1.47 -18.29 9.40
N GLY A 165 2.58 -17.56 9.28
CA GLY A 165 2.88 -16.37 10.07
C GLY A 165 2.66 -15.05 9.31
N PRO A 166 2.57 -13.92 10.03
CA PRO A 166 2.48 -12.60 9.41
C PRO A 166 3.82 -12.14 8.82
N LEU A 167 3.76 -11.52 7.65
CA LEU A 167 4.98 -11.05 6.93
C LEU A 167 5.72 -9.94 7.71
N SER A 168 4.99 -9.15 8.52
CA SER A 168 5.50 -8.03 9.32
C SER A 168 6.59 -8.44 10.33
N ARG A 169 6.53 -9.69 10.80
CA ARG A 169 7.44 -10.26 11.80
C ARG A 169 8.27 -11.41 11.26
N TYR A 170 8.21 -11.64 9.95
CA TYR A 170 8.95 -12.71 9.32
C TYR A 170 10.46 -12.44 9.40
N VAL A 171 11.19 -13.31 10.10
CA VAL A 171 12.65 -13.29 10.18
C VAL A 171 13.19 -14.40 9.29
N SER A 172 13.77 -14.02 8.16
CA SER A 172 14.47 -14.98 7.30
C SER A 172 15.69 -15.53 8.04
N ARG A 173 15.80 -16.87 8.13
CA ARG A 173 16.91 -17.56 8.82
C ARG A 173 18.29 -17.19 8.25
N ASP A 174 18.38 -16.70 7.00
CA ASP A 174 19.66 -16.30 6.41
C ASP A 174 20.24 -15.03 7.04
N VAL A 175 19.39 -14.12 7.53
CA VAL A 175 19.86 -12.91 8.22
C VAL A 175 20.53 -13.28 9.54
N ALA A 176 19.96 -14.22 10.29
CA ALA A 176 20.53 -14.70 11.55
C ALA A 176 21.91 -15.38 11.37
N ARG A 177 22.14 -16.04 10.22
CA ARG A 177 23.44 -16.67 9.91
C ARG A 177 24.51 -15.64 9.55
N ASN A 178 24.13 -14.54 8.87
CA ASN A 178 25.06 -13.46 8.52
C ASN A 178 25.37 -12.55 9.71
N ASP A 179 24.43 -12.30 10.63
CA ASP A 179 24.74 -11.56 11.87
C ASP A 179 25.71 -12.35 12.77
N PHE A 180 25.60 -13.67 12.80
CA PHE A 180 26.59 -14.54 13.46
C PHE A 180 27.94 -14.52 12.74
N ALA A 181 27.96 -14.42 11.40
CA ALA A 181 29.20 -14.30 10.64
C ALA A 181 29.83 -12.90 10.75
N ARG A 182 29.04 -11.87 11.09
CA ARG A 182 29.50 -10.49 11.32
C ARG A 182 29.97 -10.23 12.74
N GLN A 183 29.78 -11.18 13.66
CA GLN A 183 30.58 -11.28 14.89
C GLN A 183 31.98 -11.76 14.50
N THR A 184 32.75 -10.89 13.89
CA THR A 184 34.17 -11.13 13.61
C THR A 184 34.91 -11.36 14.92
N PHE A 185 35.85 -12.30 14.93
CA PHE A 185 36.68 -12.69 16.08
C PHE A 185 37.27 -11.50 16.85
N THR A 186 37.47 -10.35 16.20
CA THR A 186 37.93 -9.10 16.81
C THR A 186 37.00 -8.54 17.90
N ASP A 187 35.70 -8.81 17.87
CA ASP A 187 34.76 -8.37 18.92
C ASP A 187 35.00 -9.10 20.26
N TYR A 188 35.63 -10.28 20.23
CA TYR A 188 36.07 -10.97 21.46
C TYR A 188 37.35 -10.37 22.06
N PHE A 189 38.13 -9.60 21.28
CA PHE A 189 39.39 -8.98 21.74
C PHE A 189 39.29 -7.49 21.97
N ALA A 190 38.13 -6.86 21.75
CA ALA A 190 37.91 -5.49 22.20
C ALA A 190 38.05 -5.49 23.74
N PRO A 191 39.09 -4.86 24.31
CA PRO A 191 39.24 -4.80 25.75
C PRO A 191 38.01 -4.07 26.30
N ARG A 192 37.34 -4.67 27.29
CA ARG A 192 36.44 -3.93 28.19
C ARG A 192 37.29 -2.86 28.87
N GLY A 193 37.46 -1.74 28.19
CA GLY A 193 38.02 -0.52 28.75
C GLY A 193 37.01 -0.02 29.76
N HIS A 194 37.18 -0.43 31.03
CA HIS A 194 36.64 0.32 32.14
C HIS A 194 37.19 1.74 32.04
N SER A 195 36.38 2.65 31.52
CA SER A 195 36.55 4.08 31.70
C SER A 195 36.28 4.40 33.18
N ALA A 196 37.26 4.09 34.02
CA ALA A 196 37.28 4.39 35.46
C ALA A 196 37.92 5.77 35.76
N PHE A 197 38.00 6.65 34.76
CA PHE A 197 38.61 7.97 34.92
C PHE A 197 37.75 9.03 34.25
N GLU A 198 36.69 9.44 34.95
CA GLU A 198 36.37 10.85 34.95
C GLU A 198 36.18 11.29 36.40
N LYS A 199 37.13 12.14 36.79
CA LYS A 199 37.49 12.62 38.11
C LYS A 199 36.77 13.95 38.38
N PHE A 200 36.54 14.22 39.66
CA PHE A 200 36.68 15.50 40.38
C PHE A 200 36.27 16.80 39.67
#